data_AF-A0A7Y1XIR2-F1
#
_entry.id   AF-A0A7Y1XIR2-F1
#
_cell.length_a   1.000
_cell.length_b   1.000
_cell.length_c   1.000
_cell.angle_alpha   90.00
_cell.angle_beta   90.00
_cell.angle_gamma   90.00
#
_symmetry.space_group_name_H-M   'P 1'
#
loop_
_entity.id
_entity.type
_entity.pdbx_description
1 polymer ?
#
loop_
_entity_poly.entity_id
_entity_poly.type
_entity_poly.pdbx_seq_one_letter_code
_entity_poly.pdbx_strand_id
1 'polypeptide(L)' 'MVVDTTIALKHTLLQGDFELSVDVKIPATGVTGLFGKSGSGKTTLLRCIAGLEKGLSHDAR' A
#
# COMPACT_ATOMS: atom_id res chain seq x y z
N MET A 1 27.04 0.31 9.96
CA MET A 1 26.26 -0.57 9.06
C MET A 1 24.80 -0.16 9.22
N VAL A 2 24.28 0.63 8.28
CA VAL A 2 22.86 1.02 8.31
C VAL A 2 22.09 -0.15 7.73
N VAL A 3 21.21 -0.76 8.52
CA VAL A 3 20.23 -1.70 8.00
C VAL A 3 19.14 -0.88 7.34
N ASP A 4 19.08 -0.90 6.00
CA ASP A 4 18.01 -0.28 5.22
C ASP A 4 16.72 -1.10 5.41
N THR A 5 16.06 -0.89 6.55
CA THR A 5 14.79 -1.53 6.87
C THR A 5 13.71 -1.05 5.89
N THR A 6 12.99 -1.98 5.28
CA THR A 6 11.87 -1.68 4.37
C THR A 6 10.57 -2.32 4.86
N ILE A 7 9.47 -1.62 4.65
CA ILE A 7 8.11 -2.13 4.83
C ILE A 7 7.65 -2.70 3.49
N ALA A 8 7.38 -4.01 3.44
CA ALA A 8 6.77 -4.65 2.29
C ALA A 8 5.24 -4.52 2.37
N LEU A 9 4.62 -4.05 1.28
CA LEU A 9 3.18 -3.92 1.16
C LEU A 9 2.73 -4.67 -0.09
N LYS A 10 2.06 -5.81 0.13
CA LYS A 10 1.41 -6.58 -0.93
C LYS A 10 -0.07 -6.70 -0.65
N HIS A 11 -0.88 -6.10 -1.51
CA HIS A 11 -2.31 -5.99 -1.28
C HIS A 11 -3.09 -5.99 -2.59
N THR A 12 -4.17 -6.77 -2.62
CA THR A 12 -5.16 -6.74 -3.70
C THR A 12 -6.53 -6.45 -3.10
N LEU A 13 -7.23 -5.48 -3.67
CA LEU A 13 -8.59 -5.10 -3.28
C LEU A 13 -9.45 -4.91 -4.52
N LEU A 14 -10.64 -5.48 -4.48
CA LEU A 14 -11.67 -5.35 -5.51
C LEU A 14 -12.88 -4.64 -4.90
N GLN A 15 -13.32 -3.55 -5.51
CA GLN A 15 -14.47 -2.76 -5.07
C GLN A 15 -15.31 -2.35 -6.28
N GLY A 16 -16.30 -3.17 -6.63
CA GLY A 16 -17.05 -3.00 -7.89
C GLY A 16 -16.11 -3.19 -9.10
N ASP A 17 -16.15 -2.25 -10.04
CA ASP A 17 -15.29 -2.25 -11.24
C ASP A 17 -13.87 -1.72 -10.98
N PHE A 18 -13.54 -1.38 -9.73
CA PHE A 18 -12.23 -0.89 -9.34
C PHE A 18 -11.37 -1.99 -8.74
N GLU A 19 -10.16 -2.16 -9.29
CA GLU A 19 -9.11 -3.03 -8.74
C GLU A 19 -7.92 -2.20 -8.28
N LEU A 20 -7.51 -2.42 -7.03
CA LEU A 20 -6.24 -1.94 -6.49
C LEU A 20 -5.30 -3.13 -6.30
N SER A 21 -4.21 -3.15 -7.06
CA SER A 21 -3.12 -4.13 -6.92
C SER A 21 -1.82 -3.40 -6.60
N VAL A 22 -1.25 -3.70 -5.45
CA VAL A 22 -0.02 -3.06 -4.95
C VAL A 22 0.95 -4.12 -4.49
N ASP A 23 2.18 -4.04 -4.98
CA ASP A 23 3.33 -4.83 -4.53
C ASP A 23 4.53 -3.87 -4.49
N VAL A 24 4.83 -3.33 -3.31
CA VAL A 24 5.85 -2.30 -3.14
C VAL A 24 6.64 -2.50 -1.85
N LYS A 25 7.90 -2.10 -1.88
CA LYS A 25 8.75 -1.96 -0.69
C LYS A 25 9.01 -0.48 -0.44
N ILE A 26 8.70 -0.03 0.77
CA ILE A 26 8.82 1.38 1.17
C ILE A 26 9.91 1.47 2.25
N PRO A 27 10.80 2.46 2.23
CA PRO A 27 11.74 2.67 3.33
C PRO A 27 10.99 2.80 4.67
N ALA A 28 11.48 2.14 5.72
CA ALA A 28 10.90 2.25 7.06
C ALA A 28 11.23 3.59 7.75
N THR A 29 12.05 4.42 7.11
CA THR A 29 12.45 5.74 7.59
C THR A 29 12.19 6.81 6.53
N GLY A 30 12.01 8.05 6.97
CA GLY A 30 11.70 9.17 6.09
C GLY A 30 10.22 9.30 5.75
N VAL A 31 9.91 10.09 4.70
CA VAL A 31 8.54 10.37 4.24
C VAL A 31 8.40 9.91 2.80
N THR A 32 7.41 9.05 2.54
CA THR A 32 7.08 8.58 1.18
C THR A 32 5.81 9.26 0.68
N GLY A 33 5.89 9.89 -0.49
CA GLY A 33 4.73 10.52 -1.15
C GLY A 33 4.08 9.58 -2.17
N LEU A 34 2.74 9.52 -2.16
CA LEU A 34 1.96 8.76 -3.14
C LEU A 34 1.25 9.71 -4.11
N PHE A 35 1.59 9.64 -5.40
CA PHE A 35 1.06 10.53 -6.45
C PHE A 35 0.25 9.77 -7.50
N GLY A 36 -0.68 10.47 -8.15
CA GLY A 36 -1.53 9.91 -9.20
C GLY A 36 -2.79 10.73 -9.46
N LYS A 37 -3.47 10.46 -10.58
CA LYS A 37 -4.74 11.13 -10.97
C LYS A 37 -5.85 10.93 -9.92
N SER A 38 -6.87 11.78 -9.93
CA SER A 38 -8.07 11.53 -9.11
C SER A 38 -8.69 10.17 -9.47
N GLY A 39 -9.19 9.43 -8.48
CA GLY A 39 -9.73 8.08 -8.68
C GLY A 39 -8.69 6.94 -8.81
N SER A 40 -7.39 7.22 -8.79
CA SER A 40 -6.34 6.18 -8.95
C SER A 40 -6.15 5.25 -7.75
N GLY A 41 -7.02 5.31 -6.73
CA GLY A 41 -6.91 4.44 -5.55
C GLY A 41 -5.99 4.92 -4.42
N LYS A 42 -5.47 6.16 -4.43
CA LYS A 42 -4.55 6.66 -3.38
C LYS A 42 -5.14 6.58 -1.97
N THR A 43 -6.35 7.12 -1.79
CA THR A 43 -7.05 7.09 -0.51
C THR A 43 -7.38 5.67 -0.09
N THR A 44 -7.76 4.80 -1.04
CA THR A 44 -8.02 3.38 -0.81
C THR A 44 -6.76 2.68 -0.31
N LEU A 45 -5.60 2.91 -0.95
CA LEU A 45 -4.32 2.35 -0.52
C LEU A 45 -3.92 2.81 0.89
N LEU A 46 -4.06 4.10 1.20
CA LEU A 46 -3.76 4.63 2.54
C LEU A 46 -4.68 4.02 3.60
N ARG A 47 -5.96 3.76 3.29
CA ARG A 47 -6.87 3.05 4.19
C ARG A 47 -6.49 1.58 4.38
N CYS A 48 -6.02 0.89 3.34
CA CYS A 48 -5.50 -0.48 3.46
C CYS A 48 -4.29 -0.51 4.38
N ILE A 49 -3.33 0.42 4.20
CA ILE A 49 -2.14 0.55 5.05
C ILE A 49 -2.53 0.84 6.52
N ALA A 50 -3.54 1.69 6.73
CA ALA A 50 -4.04 2.01 8.07
C ALA A 50 -4.90 0.88 8.71
N GLY A 51 -5.14 -0.22 8.00
CA GLY A 51 -6.02 -1.31 8.45
C GLY A 51 -7.52 -0.96 8.48
N LEU A 52 -7.91 0.15 7.83
CA LEU A 52 -9.30 0.63 7.77
C LEU A 52 -10.10 0.00 6.62
N GLU A 53 -9.41 -0.51 5.61
CA GLU A 53 -9.99 -1.31 4.53
C GLU A 53 -9.35 -2.69 4.52
N LYS A 54 -10.16 -3.74 4.50
CA LYS A 54 -9.70 -5.13 4.46
C LYS A 54 -9.78 -5.63 3.02
N GLY A 55 -8.67 -5.59 2.29
CA GLY A 55 -8.53 -6.43 1.09
C GLY A 55 -7.84 -7.74 1.43
N LEU A 56 -7.47 -8.48 0.38
CA LEU A 56 -6.68 -9.69 0.51
C LEU A 56 -5.22 -9.27 0.77
N SER A 57 -4.91 -8.96 2.02
CA SER A 57 -3.55 -8.67 2.47
C SER A 57 -2.79 -9.99 2.62
N HIS A 58 -1.77 -10.22 1.79
CA HIS A 58 -0.76 -11.24 2.05
C HIS A 58 0.45 -10.53 2.66
N ASP A 59 0.39 -10.23 3.96
CA ASP A 59 1.54 -9.70 4.65
C ASP A 59 2.60 -10.80 4.79
N ALA A 60 3.69 -10.65 4.04
CA ALA A 60 4.91 -11.39 4.31
C ALA A 60 5.65 -10.63 5.42
N ARG A 61 5.73 -11.29 6.58
CA ARG A 61 6.50 -10.91 7.78
C ARG A 61 7.89 -10.37 7.46
#